data_AF-A0A836RIP3-F1
#
_entry.id   AF-A0A836RIP3-F1
#
_cell.length_a   1.000
_cell.length_b   1.000
_cell.length_c   1.000
_cell.angle_alpha   90.00
_cell.angle_beta   90.00
_cell.angle_gamma   90.00
#
_symmetry.space_group_name_H-M   'P 1'
#
loop_
_entity.id
_entity.type
_entity.pdbx_description
1 polymer ?
#
loop_
_entity_poly.entity_id
_entity_poly.type
_entity_poly.pdbx_seq_one_letter_code
_entity_poly.pdbx_strand_id
1 'polypeptide(L)'
;MVSSEALKTADLPLPVEPADLPEEELRWYTVTLQEVLRRGSRLEASVFDVEGRHAREVLRQCKWPVKRVCGENGLAEAFYPTRFKRIIVQES
;
A
#
# COMPACT_ATOMS: atom_id res chain seq x y z
N MET A 1 23.50 19.41 -29.57
CA MET A 1 22.41 20.12 -28.84
C MET A 1 21.13 19.77 -29.56
N VAL A 2 20.38 18.79 -29.05
CA VAL A 2 19.12 18.36 -29.68
C VAL A 2 18.09 19.41 -29.33
N SER A 3 17.53 20.05 -30.36
CA SER A 3 16.56 21.15 -30.23
C SER A 3 15.38 20.70 -29.38
N SER A 4 15.02 21.54 -28.40
CA SER A 4 13.89 21.34 -27.46
C SER A 4 12.51 21.32 -28.13
N GLU A 5 12.48 21.47 -29.45
CA GLU A 5 11.27 21.63 -30.26
C GLU A 5 10.62 20.30 -30.69
N ALA A 6 11.26 19.16 -30.41
CA ALA A 6 10.78 17.83 -30.83
C ALA A 6 9.88 17.12 -29.78
N LEU A 7 9.63 17.73 -28.62
CA LEU A 7 8.71 17.20 -27.60
C LEU A 7 7.40 17.99 -27.54
N LYS A 8 6.85 18.36 -28.70
CA LYS A 8 5.42 18.71 -28.77
C LYS A 8 4.65 17.42 -28.54
N THR A 9 4.26 17.18 -27.29
CA THR A 9 3.22 16.22 -26.94
C THR A 9 2.05 16.48 -27.86
N ALA A 10 1.78 15.55 -28.77
CA ALA A 10 0.58 15.60 -29.57
C ALA A 10 -0.59 15.42 -28.61
N ASP A 11 -1.22 16.54 -28.23
CA ASP A 11 -2.54 16.56 -27.62
C ASP A 11 -3.52 16.04 -28.67
N LEU A 12 -3.57 14.71 -28.83
CA LEU A 12 -4.68 14.05 -29.47
C LEU A 12 -5.86 14.17 -28.50
N PRO A 13 -6.95 14.86 -28.88
CA PRO A 13 -8.16 14.88 -28.07
C PRO A 13 -8.78 13.48 -28.17
N LEU A 14 -8.32 12.56 -27.32
CA LEU A 14 -9.10 11.36 -27.04
C LEU A 14 -10.37 11.84 -26.35
N PRO A 15 -11.58 11.54 -26.86
CA PRO A 15 -12.81 11.79 -26.14
C PRO A 15 -12.76 10.92 -24.88
N VAL A 16 -12.37 11.52 -23.76
CA VAL A 16 -12.44 10.86 -22.46
C VAL A 16 -13.87 11.06 -21.99
N GLU A 17 -14.76 10.18 -22.43
CA GLU A 17 -16.12 10.13 -21.88
C GLU A 17 -15.98 9.90 -20.37
N PRO A 18 -16.52 10.80 -19.52
CA PRO A 18 -16.47 10.59 -18.08
C PRO A 18 -17.23 9.30 -17.76
N ALA A 19 -16.54 8.34 -17.17
CA ALA A 19 -17.19 7.14 -16.67
C ALA A 19 -17.99 7.52 -15.42
N ASP A 20 -19.31 7.39 -15.48
CA ASP A 20 -20.19 7.49 -14.32
C ASP A 20 -20.00 6.24 -13.46
N LEU A 21 -18.97 6.23 -12.61
CA LEU A 21 -18.84 5.21 -11.57
C LEU A 21 -19.75 5.58 -10.40
N PRO A 22 -20.55 4.65 -9.86
CA PRO A 22 -21.31 4.88 -8.65
C PRO A 22 -20.34 5.21 -7.50
N GLU A 23 -20.70 6.21 -6.69
CA GLU A 23 -19.86 6.74 -5.61
C GLU A 23 -19.46 5.67 -4.59
N GLU A 24 -20.27 4.61 -4.47
CA GLU A 24 -20.05 3.46 -3.60
C GLU A 24 -18.89 2.54 -4.06
N GLU A 25 -18.51 2.56 -5.34
CA GLU A 25 -17.43 1.75 -5.90
C GLU A 25 -16.07 2.46 -5.84
N LEU A 26 -16.04 3.79 -5.75
CA LEU A 26 -14.80 4.56 -5.77
C LEU A 26 -14.22 4.79 -4.37
N ARG A 27 -13.32 3.90 -3.95
CA ARG A 27 -12.60 4.03 -2.69
C ARG A 27 -11.28 4.76 -2.88
N TRP A 28 -11.25 6.05 -2.55
CA TRP A 28 -10.03 6.87 -2.56
C TRP A 28 -9.67 7.37 -1.16
N TYR A 29 -8.41 7.78 -0.97
CA TYR A 29 -7.97 8.41 0.26
C TYR A 29 -6.74 9.29 0.01
N THR A 30 -6.44 10.19 0.95
CA THR A 30 -5.29 11.12 0.85
C THR A 30 -4.23 10.81 1.91
N VAL A 31 -2.96 10.95 1.54
CA VAL A 31 -1.80 10.88 2.45
C VAL A 31 -0.93 12.09 2.41
N THR A 32 -0.27 12.33 3.55
CA THR A 32 0.80 13.30 3.63
C THR A 32 2.09 12.71 3.04
N LEU A 33 2.90 13.56 2.42
CA LEU A 33 4.21 13.18 1.89
C LEU A 33 5.12 12.59 2.98
N GLN A 34 5.03 13.12 4.20
CA GLN A 34 5.79 12.61 5.34
C GLN A 34 5.46 11.15 5.68
N GLU A 35 4.19 10.74 5.57
CA GLU A 35 3.79 9.34 5.78
C GLU A 35 4.41 8.42 4.72
N VAL A 36 4.45 8.89 3.47
CA VAL A 36 5.06 8.15 2.35
C VAL A 36 6.55 7.94 2.59
N LEU A 37 7.28 9.00 2.97
CA LEU A 37 8.72 8.91 3.26
C LEU A 37 9.02 7.94 4.41
N ARG A 38 8.19 7.93 5.46
CA ARG A 38 8.35 7.02 6.61
C ARG A 38 8.19 5.55 6.23
N ARG A 39 7.42 5.24 5.18
CA ARG A 39 7.18 3.88 4.69
C ARG A 39 8.16 3.43 3.59
N GLY A 40 9.30 4.11 3.48
CA GLY A 40 10.33 3.79 2.49
C GLY A 40 10.00 4.29 1.09
N SER A 41 9.24 5.39 0.98
CA SER A 41 8.91 6.05 -0.29
C SER A 41 8.13 5.19 -1.29
N ARG A 42 7.46 4.13 -0.83
CA ARG A 42 6.64 3.26 -1.68
C ARG A 42 5.27 3.90 -1.91
N LEU A 43 4.86 4.03 -3.17
CA LEU A 43 3.52 4.49 -3.58
C LEU A 43 2.65 3.32 -4.07
N GLU A 44 2.71 2.21 -3.35
CA GLU A 44 1.92 1.01 -3.67
C GLU A 44 0.55 1.09 -2.98
N ALA A 45 -0.53 0.78 -3.69
CA ALA A 45 -1.88 0.79 -3.14
C ALA A 45 -2.03 -0.14 -1.91
N SER A 46 -1.31 -1.27 -1.91
CA SER A 46 -1.29 -2.23 -0.80
C SER A 46 -0.71 -1.64 0.49
N VAL A 47 0.28 -0.74 0.38
CA VAL A 47 0.95 -0.11 1.52
C VAL A 47 -0.02 0.82 2.25
N PHE A 48 -0.96 1.42 1.52
CA PHE A 48 -1.93 2.36 2.08
C PHE A 48 -3.37 1.93 1.93
N ASP A 49 -3.59 0.62 2.01
CA ASP A 49 -4.91 0.05 1.96
C ASP A 49 -5.87 0.72 2.96
N VAL A 50 -7.00 1.18 2.42
CA VAL A 50 -8.04 1.93 3.12
C VAL A 50 -8.70 1.04 4.16
N GLU A 51 -8.94 -0.24 3.84
CA GLU A 51 -9.57 -1.19 4.75
C GLU A 51 -8.67 -1.48 5.95
N GLY A 52 -7.38 -1.77 5.69
CA GLY A 52 -6.41 -1.96 6.76
C GLY A 52 -6.28 -0.73 7.66
N ARG A 53 -6.38 0.49 7.12
CA ARG A 53 -6.36 1.73 7.92
C ARG A 53 -7.60 1.84 8.79
N HIS A 54 -8.78 1.61 8.21
CA HIS A 54 -10.04 1.63 8.93
C HIS A 54 -10.04 0.61 10.08
N ALA A 55 -9.62 -0.64 9.81
CA ALA A 55 -9.52 -1.69 10.84
C ALA A 55 -8.60 -1.27 12.01
N ARG A 56 -7.45 -0.64 11.72
CA ARG A 56 -6.55 -0.13 12.76
C ARG A 56 -7.19 0.98 13.60
N GLU A 57 -7.97 1.85 12.97
CA GLU A 57 -8.67 2.93 13.67
C GLU A 57 -9.79 2.40 14.57
N VAL A 58 -10.59 1.44 14.07
CA VAL A 58 -11.60 0.73 14.86
C VAL A 58 -10.97 0.07 16.09
N LEU A 59 -9.82 -0.59 15.93
CA LEU A 59 -9.09 -1.20 17.06
C LEU A 59 -8.58 -0.15 18.06
N ARG A 60 -8.17 1.05 17.62
CA ARG A 60 -7.74 2.12 18.54
C ARG A 60 -8.89 2.70 19.35
N GLN A 61 -10.07 2.78 18.76
CA GLN A 61 -11.27 3.33 19.38
C GLN A 61 -12.04 2.28 20.21
N CYS A 62 -11.63 1.01 20.17
CA CYS A 62 -12.32 -0.03 20.89
C CYS A 62 -12.11 0.08 22.41
N LYS A 63 -13.12 -0.33 23.17
CA LYS A 63 -13.11 -0.30 24.64
C LYS A 63 -12.09 -1.26 25.27
N TRP A 64 -11.67 -2.28 24.52
CA TRP A 64 -10.93 -3.41 25.04
C TRP A 64 -9.43 -3.28 24.72
N PRO A 65 -8.54 -3.86 25.55
CA PRO A 65 -7.12 -3.87 25.24
C PRO A 65 -6.86 -4.68 23.97
N VAL A 66 -6.20 -4.04 22.99
CA VAL A 66 -5.82 -4.69 21.73
C VAL A 66 -4.63 -5.61 21.98
N LYS A 67 -4.78 -6.90 21.69
CA LYS A 67 -3.70 -7.89 21.78
C LYS A 67 -3.42 -8.53 20.43
N ARG A 68 -2.14 -8.74 20.12
CA ARG A 68 -1.70 -9.42 18.89
C ARG A 68 -2.00 -10.90 18.97
N VAL A 69 -2.43 -11.48 17.85
CA VAL A 69 -2.68 -12.93 17.76
C VAL A 69 -1.35 -13.70 17.75
N CYS A 70 -0.41 -13.28 16.91
CA CYS A 70 0.90 -13.93 16.76
C CYS A 70 2.06 -12.92 16.84
N GLY A 71 3.26 -13.42 17.13
CA GLY A 71 4.50 -12.64 17.22
C GLY A 71 4.93 -12.38 18.66
N GLU A 72 5.91 -11.48 18.84
CA GLU A 72 6.40 -11.11 20.18
C GLU A 72 5.25 -10.56 21.04
N ASN A 73 5.06 -11.13 22.23
CA ASN A 73 3.91 -10.88 23.13
C ASN A 73 2.52 -11.20 22.55
N GLY A 74 2.45 -12.05 21.52
CA GLY A 74 1.20 -12.56 20.95
C GLY A 74 0.50 -13.60 21.83
N LEU A 75 -0.73 -13.93 21.50
CA LEU A 75 -1.50 -15.02 22.14
C LEU A 75 -0.98 -16.41 21.77
N ALA A 76 -0.39 -16.53 20.58
CA ALA A 76 0.19 -17.76 20.07
C ALA A 76 1.51 -17.50 19.36
N GLU A 77 2.36 -18.51 19.30
CA GLU A 77 3.56 -18.49 18.46
C GLU A 77 3.21 -19.05 17.09
N ALA A 78 3.40 -18.26 16.03
CA ALA A 78 3.21 -18.73 14.66
C ALA A 78 4.49 -19.41 14.17
N PHE A 79 4.56 -20.72 14.34
CA PHE A 79 5.67 -21.51 13.82
C PHE A 79 5.42 -21.89 12.36
N TYR A 80 6.24 -21.37 11.43
CA TYR A 80 6.21 -21.76 10.01
C TYR A 80 7.54 -22.43 9.59
N PRO A 81 7.68 -23.76 9.78
CA PRO A 81 8.97 -24.46 9.64
C PRO A 81 9.51 -24.57 8.21
N THR A 82 8.67 -24.42 7.18
CA THR A 82 9.01 -24.89 5.81
C THR A 82 9.54 -23.82 4.86
N ARG A 83 9.55 -22.53 5.22
CA ARG A 83 10.02 -21.45 4.32
C ARG A 83 11.55 -21.29 4.24
N PHE A 84 12.30 -21.78 5.23
CA PHE A 84 13.77 -21.64 5.28
C PHE A 84 14.56 -22.90 4.86
N LYS A 85 13.89 -23.95 4.34
CA LYS A 85 14.58 -25.13 3.79
C LYS A 85 15.24 -24.93 2.42
N ARG A 86 15.14 -23.73 1.83
CA ARG A 86 15.82 -23.40 0.56
C ARG A 86 17.06 -22.56 0.86
N ILE A 87 18.23 -23.15 0.66
CA ILE A 87 19.50 -22.42 0.56
C ILE A 87 19.45 -21.71 -0.80
N ILE A 88 19.33 -20.37 -0.83
CA ILE A 88 19.20 -19.60 -2.09
C ILE A 88 20.57 -19.07 -2.56
N VAL A 89 21.62 -19.14 -1.75
CA VAL A 89 22.99 -18.73 -2.13
C VAL A 89 23.98 -19.64 -1.38
N GLN A 90 24.96 -20.22 -2.09
CA GLN A 90 26.14 -20.83 -1.48
C GLN A 90 27.04 -19.71 -0.93
N GLU A 91 27.59 -19.88 0.28
CA GLU A 91 28.52 -18.94 0.90
C GLU A 91 29.62 -18.51 -0.07
N SER A 92 29.93 -17.21 -0.08
CA SER A 92 31.00 -16.59 -0.87
C SER A 92 32.27 -16.46 -0.03
#